data_AF-A0AAT9HNB9-F1
#
_entry.id   AF-A0AAT9HNB9-F1
#
_cell.length_a   1.000
_cell.length_b   1.000
_cell.length_c   1.000
_cell.angle_alpha   90.00
_cell.angle_beta   90.00
_cell.angle_gamma   90.00
#
_symmetry.space_group_name_H-M   'P 1'
#
loop_
_entity.id
_entity.type
_entity.pdbx_description
1 polymer ?
#
loop_
_entity_poly.entity_id
_entity_poly.type
_entity_poly.pdbx_seq_one_letter_code
_entity_poly.pdbx_strand_id
1 'polypeptide(L)'
;MRFRSRAQAGQELAVRMLEWSSSGDLANVTVLALPRGGVPVGAEIARAMQVPLDVLVVRRIGVPGSPRWGSGRSPVTIRRCSTVRG
;
A
#
# COMPACT_ATOMS: atom_id res chain seq x y z
N MET A 1 17.62 9.33 -7.35
CA MET A 1 17.82 7.86 -7.38
C MET A 1 16.83 7.23 -8.36
N ARG A 2 17.28 6.37 -9.27
CA ARG A 2 16.41 5.60 -10.19
C ARG A 2 16.48 4.13 -9.80
N PHE A 3 15.34 3.51 -9.52
CA PHE A 3 15.22 2.06 -9.33
C PHE A 3 14.96 1.40 -10.68
N ARG A 4 15.52 0.20 -10.91
CA ARG A 4 15.35 -0.54 -12.18
C ARG A 4 13.96 -1.17 -12.29
N SER A 5 13.34 -1.49 -11.17
CA SER A 5 11.99 -2.05 -11.10
C SER A 5 11.32 -1.68 -9.77
N ARG A 6 10.00 -1.80 -9.72
CA ARG A 6 9.23 -1.63 -8.47
C ARG A 6 9.61 -2.68 -7.42
N ALA A 7 9.97 -3.88 -7.86
CA ALA A 7 10.49 -4.93 -6.97
C ALA A 7 11.83 -4.51 -6.35
N GLN A 8 12.77 -3.98 -7.14
CA GLN A 8 14.05 -3.51 -6.60
C GLN A 8 13.87 -2.37 -5.59
N ALA A 9 12.94 -1.44 -5.85
CA ALA A 9 12.58 -0.39 -4.90
C ALA A 9 11.99 -0.96 -3.60
N GLY A 10 11.17 -2.01 -3.70
CA GLY A 10 10.59 -2.72 -2.56
C GLY A 10 11.64 -3.44 -1.72
N GLN A 11 12.60 -4.11 -2.36
CA GLN A 11 13.69 -4.82 -1.68
C GLN A 11 14.58 -3.86 -0.88
N GLU A 12 14.99 -2.75 -1.49
CA GLU A 12 15.80 -1.72 -0.82
C GLU A 12 15.05 -1.10 0.38
N LEU A 13 13.74 -0.86 0.22
CA LEU A 13 12.90 -0.36 1.30
C LEU A 13 12.72 -1.39 2.41
N ALA A 14 12.59 -2.68 2.07
CA ALA A 14 12.43 -3.76 3.02
C ALA A 14 13.64 -3.92 3.93
N VAL A 15 14.86 -3.81 3.40
CA VAL A 15 16.11 -3.87 4.20
C VAL A 15 16.09 -2.80 5.29
N ARG A 16 15.75 -1.55 4.93
CA ARG A 16 15.69 -0.44 5.88
C ARG A 16 14.59 -0.62 6.92
N MET A 17 13.45 -1.20 6.53
CA MET A 17 12.37 -1.51 7.48
C MET A 17 12.76 -2.64 8.44
N LEU A 18 13.53 -3.63 7.99
CA LEU A 18 14.06 -4.69 8.87
C LEU A 18 15.03 -4.14 9.90
N GLU A 19 15.97 -3.27 9.49
CA GLU A 19 16.87 -2.56 10.40
C GLU A 19 16.08 -1.78 11.46
N TRP A 20 15.04 -1.07 11.02
CA TRP A 20 14.18 -0.31 11.94
C TRP A 20 13.35 -1.21 12.86
N SER A 21 12.84 -2.33 12.36
CA SER A 21 12.09 -3.31 13.17
C SER A 21 12.95 -3.96 14.25
N SER A 22 14.25 -4.12 13.98
CA SER A 22 15.22 -4.72 14.91
C SER A 22 15.49 -3.83 16.13
N SER A 23 15.15 -2.54 16.05
CA SER A 23 15.22 -1.59 17.18
C SER A 23 14.09 -1.76 18.20
N GLY A 24 13.11 -2.65 17.95
CA GLY A 24 12.06 -3.02 18.90
C GLY A 24 10.80 -2.13 18.89
N ASP A 25 10.74 -1.13 18.02
CA ASP A 25 9.63 -0.15 17.99
C ASP A 25 8.37 -0.63 17.25
N LEU A 26 8.47 -1.72 16.48
CA LEU A 26 7.44 -2.15 15.53
C LEU A 26 6.75 -3.45 15.97
N ALA A 27 5.82 -3.34 16.92
CA ALA A 27 4.90 -4.43 17.27
C ALA A 27 3.68 -4.44 16.32
N ASN A 28 3.37 -5.59 15.72
CA ASN A 28 2.20 -5.81 14.85
C ASN A 28 2.14 -4.99 13.55
N VAL A 29 3.15 -5.14 12.69
CA VAL A 29 3.19 -4.46 11.39
C VAL A 29 2.29 -5.15 10.36
N THR A 30 1.56 -4.35 9.58
CA THR A 30 0.82 -4.81 8.39
C THR A 30 1.18 -3.92 7.21
N VAL A 31 1.51 -4.51 6.07
CA VAL A 31 1.83 -3.76 4.86
C VAL A 31 0.54 -3.48 4.11
N LEU A 32 0.28 -2.21 3.82
CA LEU A 32 -0.90 -1.76 3.07
C LEU A 32 -0.47 -1.16 1.74
N ALA A 33 -0.72 -1.87 0.64
CA ALA A 33 -0.30 -1.47 -0.68
C ALA A 33 -1.42 -0.78 -1.47
N LEU A 34 -1.07 0.26 -2.22
CA LEU A 34 -2.00 0.91 -3.15
C LEU A 34 -2.02 0.20 -4.51
N PRO A 35 -3.21 0.04 -5.13
CA PRO A 35 -3.37 -0.51 -6.47
C PRO A 35 -2.54 0.22 -7.53
N ARG A 36 -2.25 -0.48 -8.64
CA ARG A 36 -1.58 0.03 -9.85
C ARG A 36 -0.08 0.35 -9.75
N GLY A 37 0.52 0.28 -8.57
CA GLY A 37 1.98 0.44 -8.45
C GLY A 37 2.57 0.12 -7.09
N GLY A 38 1.80 0.26 -6.00
CA GLY A 38 2.26 -0.04 -4.64
C GLY A 38 2.29 -1.53 -4.33
N VAL A 39 1.47 -2.35 -5.00
CA VAL A 39 1.39 -3.81 -4.77
C VAL A 39 2.74 -4.53 -4.97
N PRO A 40 3.45 -4.39 -6.11
CA PRO A 40 4.74 -5.08 -6.29
C PRO A 40 5.83 -4.59 -5.32
N VAL A 41 5.72 -3.36 -4.81
CA VAL A 41 6.64 -2.84 -3.78
C VAL A 41 6.30 -3.46 -2.43
N GLY A 42 5.02 -3.41 -2.05
CA GLY A 42 4.52 -3.95 -0.78
C GLY A 42 4.65 -5.47 -0.66
N ALA A 43 4.59 -6.19 -1.78
CA ALA A 43 4.82 -7.64 -1.81
C ALA A 43 6.25 -8.01 -1.38
N GLU A 44 7.27 -7.30 -1.87
CA GLU A 44 8.66 -7.54 -1.46
C GLU A 44 8.87 -7.23 0.02
N ILE A 45 8.25 -6.15 0.52
CA ILE A 45 8.34 -5.72 1.92
C ILE A 45 7.65 -6.74 2.85
N ALA A 46 6.44 -7.16 2.51
CA ALA A 46 5.68 -8.13 3.28
C ALA A 46 6.38 -9.49 3.32
N ARG A 47 6.98 -9.91 2.19
CA ARG A 47 7.78 -11.13 2.11
C ARG A 47 9.02 -11.06 3.00
N ALA A 48 9.74 -9.95 2.97
CA ALA A 48 10.97 -9.77 3.74
C ALA A 48 10.73 -9.71 5.26
N MET A 49 9.66 -9.02 5.69
CA MET A 49 9.30 -8.90 7.11
C MET A 49 8.39 -10.03 7.63
N GLN A 50 7.94 -10.94 6.76
CA GLN A 50 6.98 -12.01 7.08
C GLN A 50 5.67 -11.50 7.70
N VAL A 51 5.18 -10.36 7.21
CA VAL A 51 3.97 -9.68 7.70
C VAL A 51 2.84 -9.77 6.70
N PRO A 52 1.57 -9.65 7.14
CA PRO A 52 0.44 -9.63 6.21
C PRO A 52 0.51 -8.43 5.24
N LEU A 53 0.21 -8.72 3.98
CA LEU A 53 -0.01 -7.72 2.93
C LEU A 53 -1.51 -7.56 2.67
N ASP A 54 -1.97 -6.32 2.63
CA ASP A 54 -3.33 -5.97 2.23
C ASP A 54 -3.30 -4.88 1.15
N VAL A 55 -4.35 -4.80 0.33
CA VAL A 55 -4.45 -3.83 -0.76
C VAL A 55 -5.57 -2.84 -0.46
N LEU A 56 -5.22 -1.56 -0.45
CA LEU A 56 -6.16 -0.48 -0.20
C LEU A 56 -6.75 0.03 -1.50
N VAL A 57 -7.96 -0.43 -1.83
CA VAL A 57 -8.68 0.09 -2.99
C VAL A 57 -9.48 1.32 -2.55
N VAL A 58 -8.95 2.49 -2.88
CA VAL A 58 -9.68 3.76 -2.74
C VAL A 58 -10.45 4.07 -4.01
N ARG A 59 -11.77 4.18 -3.90
CA ARG A 59 -12.63 4.69 -4.97
C ARG A 59 -13.28 5.97 -4.48
N ARG A 60 -13.14 7.04 -5.25
CA ARG A 60 -13.89 8.27 -5.00
C ARG A 60 -15.36 7.99 -5.34
N ILE A 61 -16.25 8.14 -4.37
CA ILE A 61 -17.68 8.01 -4.64
C ILE A 61 -18.15 9.30 -5.32
N GLY A 62 -18.72 9.15 -6.52
CA GLY A 62 -19.48 10.23 -7.16
C GLY A 62 -20.81 10.39 -6.41
N VAL A 63 -21.15 11.63 -6.06
CA VAL A 63 -22.41 11.95 -5.39
C VAL A 63 -23.56 11.62 -6.34
N PRO A 64 -24.57 10.82 -5.95
CA PRO A 64 -25.70 10.52 -6.82
C PRO A 64 -26.48 11.82 -7.09
N GLY A 65 -26.48 12.28 -8.34
CA GLY A 65 -27.23 13.46 -8.80
C GLY A 65 -26.42 14.60 -9.44
N SER A 66 -25.08 14.57 -9.45
CA SER A 66 -24.29 15.65 -10.08
C SER A 66 -23.51 15.17 -11.32
N PRO A 67 -23.90 15.60 -12.54
CA PRO A 67 -23.18 15.33 -13.77
C PRO A 67 -22.02 16.32 -13.88
N ARG A 68 -20.82 15.88 -13.49
CA ARG A 68 -19.56 16.62 -13.61
C ARG A 68 -19.49 17.92 -12.78
N TRP A 69 -18.31 18.08 -12.18
CA TRP A 69 -17.82 19.28 -11.50
C TRP A 69 -18.34 19.53 -10.08
N GLY A 70 -17.39 19.64 -9.16
CA GLY A 70 -17.64 19.90 -7.75
C GLY A 70 -16.33 19.88 -6.98
N SER A 71 -15.63 21.00 -7.02
CA SER A 71 -14.66 21.43 -6.02
C SER A 71 -15.34 21.45 -4.64
N GLY A 72 -15.36 20.29 -3.99
CA GLY A 72 -16.01 20.09 -2.70
C GLY A 72 -15.76 18.65 -2.30
N ARG A 73 -14.99 18.48 -1.22
CA ARG A 73 -14.44 17.25 -0.65
C ARG A 73 -15.41 16.06 -0.77
N SER A 74 -15.33 15.31 -1.87
CA SER A 74 -16.19 14.13 -2.07
C SER A 74 -15.77 13.05 -1.06
N PRO A 75 -16.71 12.33 -0.43
CA PRO A 75 -16.37 11.25 0.47
C PRO A 75 -15.54 10.19 -0.27
N VAL A 76 -14.36 9.89 0.30
CA VAL A 76 -13.50 8.81 -0.17
C VAL A 76 -13.85 7.59 0.65
N THR A 77 -14.39 6.55 0.01
CA THR A 77 -14.57 5.26 0.68
C THR A 77 -13.32 4.43 0.48
N ILE A 78 -12.74 4.03 1.61
CA ILE A 78 -11.59 3.16 1.68
C ILE A 78 -12.11 1.74 1.89
N ARG A 79 -11.84 0.83 0.93
CA ARG A 79 -12.21 -0.59 1.07
C ARG A 79 -10.93 -1.42 1.14
N ARG A 80 -10.79 -2.20 2.22
CA ARG A 80 -9.76 -3.25 2.31
C ARG A 80 -10.10 -4.34 1.31
N CYS A 81 -9.12 -4.70 0.49
CA CYS A 81 -9.21 -5.81 -0.45
C CYS A 81 -8.23 -6.89 0.01
N SER A 82 -8.72 -7.77 0.89
CA SER A 82 -7.94 -8.80 1.60
C SER A 82 -7.47 -9.96 0.70
N THR A 83 -7.34 -9.76 -0.60
CA THR A 83 -6.93 -10.82 -1.54
C THR A 83 -5.69 -10.39 -2.31
N VAL A 84 -4.53 -10.60 -1.69
CA VAL A 84 -3.30 -10.90 -2.41
C VAL A 84 -2.84 -12.27 -1.92
N ARG A 85 -3.41 -13.33 -2.53
CA ARG A 85 -2.88 -14.68 -2.40
C ARG A 85 -1.80 -14.85 -3.48
N GLY A 86 -0.55 -14.96 -3.03
CA GLY A 86 0.58 -15.54 -3.79
C GLY A 86 1.12 -14.68 -4.91
#